data_AF-A0A023DYB8-F1
#
_entry.id   AF-A0A023DYB8-F1
#
_cell.length_a   1.000
_cell.length_b   1.000
_cell.length_c   1.000
_cell.angle_alpha   90.00
_cell.angle_beta   90.00
_cell.angle_gamma   90.00
#
_symmetry.space_group_name_H-M   'P 1'
#
loop_
_entity.id
_entity.type
_entity.pdbx_description
1 polymer ?
#
loop_
_entity_poly.entity_id
_entity_poly.type
_entity_poly.pdbx_seq_one_letter_code
_entity_poly.pdbx_strand_id
1 'polypeptide(L)'
;MIFFGPCVSFWIAAFYLFAFGFFSGGQILVFVTGSESGPSRLAGLSVGMINAILMLSGALHNPIVGYCIQLSWDGQYQENHPLYTLYNYQMGCLAIYVFFVIAFILSFCLKESHPSRTHSKNTYEVPLS
;
A
#
# COMPACT_ATOMS: atom_id res chain seq x y z
N MET A 1 17.08 -2.98 -5.53
CA MET A 1 18.44 -3.23 -6.10
C MET A 1 18.64 -4.64 -6.69
N ILE A 2 17.59 -5.48 -6.86
CA ILE A 2 17.75 -6.89 -7.28
C ILE A 2 17.31 -7.18 -8.73
N PHE A 3 16.55 -6.29 -9.38
CA PHE A 3 16.02 -6.58 -10.71
C PHE A 3 16.94 -6.24 -11.90
N PHE A 4 18.07 -5.57 -11.67
CA PHE A 4 18.96 -5.06 -12.74
C PHE A 4 20.43 -5.53 -12.63
N GLY A 5 20.71 -6.54 -11.80
CA GLY A 5 22.01 -7.20 -11.77
C GLY A 5 21.99 -8.45 -12.66
N PRO A 6 22.99 -8.68 -13.54
CA PRO A 6 22.97 -9.81 -14.48
C PRO A 6 23.11 -11.20 -13.83
N CYS A 7 23.11 -11.32 -12.50
CA CYS A 7 23.51 -12.55 -11.80
C CYS A 7 22.67 -12.86 -10.53
N VAL A 8 21.39 -12.51 -10.47
CA VAL A 8 20.60 -12.89 -9.29
C VAL A 8 20.26 -14.38 -9.35
N SER A 9 20.77 -15.14 -8.38
CA SER A 9 20.50 -16.57 -8.24
C SER A 9 18.99 -16.82 -8.18
N PHE A 10 18.51 -17.77 -8.97
CA PHE A 10 17.09 -18.15 -9.08
C PHE A 10 16.43 -18.34 -7.71
N TRP A 11 17.13 -18.98 -6.78
CA TRP A 11 16.65 -19.25 -5.42
C TRP A 11 16.39 -17.97 -4.61
N ILE A 12 17.22 -16.96 -4.78
CA ILE A 12 17.09 -15.68 -4.10
C ILE A 12 15.87 -14.93 -4.64
N ALA A 13 15.71 -14.89 -5.96
CA ALA A 13 14.53 -14.29 -6.58
C ALA A 13 13.23 -15.00 -6.16
N ALA A 14 13.23 -16.34 -6.14
CA ALA A 14 12.09 -17.14 -5.71
C ALA A 14 11.72 -16.86 -4.25
N PHE A 15 12.70 -16.77 -3.35
CA PHE A 15 12.46 -16.41 -1.95
C PHE A 15 11.84 -15.02 -1.81
N TYR A 16 12.34 -14.00 -2.52
CA TYR A 16 11.78 -12.66 -2.47
C TYR A 16 10.36 -12.59 -3.04
N LEU A 17 10.07 -13.28 -4.14
CA LEU A 17 8.72 -13.40 -4.70
C LEU A 17 7.76 -14.09 -3.74
N PHE A 18 8.21 -15.18 -3.10
CA PHE A 18 7.43 -15.88 -2.09
C PHE A 18 7.14 -14.98 -0.88
N ALA A 19 8.16 -14.30 -0.35
CA ALA A 19 8.00 -13.36 0.74
C ALA A 19 7.03 -12.23 0.36
N PHE A 20 7.17 -11.65 -0.83
CA PHE A 20 6.26 -10.62 -1.33
C PHE A 20 4.81 -11.11 -1.38
N GLY A 21 4.57 -12.32 -1.91
CA GLY A 21 3.24 -12.93 -1.94
C GLY A 21 2.68 -13.19 -0.53
N PHE A 22 3.51 -13.68 0.38
CA PHE A 22 3.13 -13.92 1.77
C PHE A 22 2.72 -12.62 2.49
N PHE A 23 3.52 -11.55 2.37
CA PHE A 23 3.20 -10.25 2.97
C PHE A 23 2.00 -9.58 2.30
N SER A 24 1.79 -9.79 1.00
CA SER A 24 0.62 -9.26 0.28
C SER A 24 -0.71 -9.79 0.84
N GLY A 25 -0.73 -10.99 1.42
CA GLY A 25 -1.93 -11.54 2.09
C GLY A 25 -2.44 -10.68 3.24
N GLY A 26 -1.58 -9.92 3.91
CA GLY A 26 -1.97 -8.99 4.98
C GLY A 26 -2.88 -7.86 4.51
N GLN A 27 -2.92 -7.55 3.21
CA GLN A 27 -3.78 -6.49 2.67
C GLN A 27 -5.28 -6.75 2.95
N ILE A 28 -5.68 -8.01 3.05
CA ILE A 28 -7.08 -8.38 3.37
C ILE A 28 -7.51 -7.84 4.74
N LEU A 29 -6.59 -7.79 5.71
CA LEU A 29 -6.88 -7.26 7.05
C LEU A 29 -7.29 -5.78 7.00
N VAL A 30 -6.76 -5.00 6.06
CA VAL A 30 -7.12 -3.57 5.89
C VAL A 30 -8.59 -3.44 5.51
N PHE A 31 -9.09 -4.30 4.62
CA PHE A 31 -10.49 -4.29 4.23
C PHE A 31 -11.41 -4.74 5.36
N VAL A 32 -11.02 -5.77 6.10
CA VAL A 32 -11.79 -6.27 7.25
C VAL A 32 -11.87 -5.19 8.33
N THR A 33 -10.72 -4.71 8.82
CA THR A 33 -10.65 -3.66 9.86
C THR A 33 -11.34 -2.38 9.44
N GLY A 34 -11.20 -1.98 8.17
CA GLY A 34 -11.86 -0.79 7.64
C GLY A 34 -13.38 -0.96 7.53
N SER A 35 -13.87 -2.14 7.17
CA SER A 35 -15.30 -2.45 7.15
C SER A 35 -15.92 -2.44 8.55
N GLU A 36 -15.15 -2.83 9.57
CA GLU A 36 -15.60 -2.89 10.97
C GLU A 36 -15.46 -1.55 11.72
N SER A 37 -14.74 -0.58 11.15
CA SER A 37 -14.55 0.74 11.76
C SER A 37 -15.82 1.59 11.86
N GLY A 38 -16.87 1.25 11.11
CA GLY A 38 -18.13 1.98 11.05
C GLY A 38 -19.37 1.12 11.29
N PRO A 39 -20.58 1.73 11.33
CA PRO A 39 -21.83 0.99 11.43
C PRO A 39 -21.97 -0.04 10.30
N SER A 40 -22.49 -1.23 10.59
CA SER A 40 -22.62 -2.33 9.61
C SER A 40 -23.38 -1.95 8.33
N ARG A 41 -24.29 -0.97 8.41
CA ARG A 41 -25.02 -0.40 7.25
C ARG A 41 -24.12 0.36 6.26
N LEU A 42 -22.97 0.85 6.71
CA LEU A 42 -22.01 1.65 5.93
C LEU A 42 -20.74 0.88 5.57
N ALA A 43 -20.64 -0.41 5.92
CA ALA A 43 -19.45 -1.22 5.66
C ALA A 43 -19.04 -1.25 4.17
N GLY A 44 -20.02 -1.28 3.26
CA GLY A 44 -19.75 -1.21 1.82
C GLY A 44 -19.14 0.12 1.35
N LEU A 45 -19.51 1.24 1.98
CA LEU A 45 -18.91 2.56 1.72
C LEU A 45 -17.46 2.61 2.22
N SER A 46 -17.18 2.07 3.42
CA SER A 46 -15.82 1.98 3.94
C SER A 46 -14.90 1.16 3.03
N VAL A 47 -15.35 -0.02 2.60
CA VAL A 47 -14.59 -0.87 1.66
C VAL A 47 -14.41 -0.18 0.30
N GLY A 48 -15.46 0.48 -0.21
CA GLY A 48 -15.39 1.26 -1.45
C GLY A 48 -14.38 2.41 -1.37
N MET A 49 -14.31 3.10 -0.23
CA MET A 49 -13.36 4.18 0.00
C MET A 49 -11.92 3.66 0.10
N ILE A 50 -11.69 2.54 0.76
CA ILE A 50 -10.38 1.88 0.80
C ILE A 50 -9.92 1.53 -0.62
N ASN A 51 -10.81 0.97 -1.45
CA ASN A 51 -10.49 0.65 -2.83
C ASN A 51 -10.17 1.91 -3.66
N ALA A 52 -10.95 2.98 -3.49
CA ALA A 52 -10.69 4.26 -4.16
C ALA A 52 -9.32 4.83 -3.77
N ILE A 53 -8.96 4.79 -2.49
CA ILE A 53 -7.66 5.25 -2.00
C ILE A 53 -6.53 4.37 -2.57
N LEU A 54 -6.68 3.04 -2.61
CA LEU A 54 -5.67 2.15 -3.18
C LEU A 54 -5.45 2.43 -4.67
N MET A 55 -6.52 2.63 -5.43
CA MET A 55 -6.42 2.92 -6.86
C MET A 55 -5.80 4.30 -7.11
N LEU A 56 -6.17 5.31 -6.32
CA LEU A 56 -5.52 6.62 -6.36
C LEU A 56 -4.04 6.56 -5.97
N SER A 57 -3.69 5.76 -4.97
CA SER A 57 -2.31 5.58 -4.53
C SER A 57 -1.44 5.02 -5.65
N GLY A 58 -1.90 4.00 -6.36
CA GLY A 58 -1.19 3.47 -7.53
C GLY A 58 -1.07 4.49 -8.67
N ALA A 59 -2.12 5.27 -8.92
CA ALA A 59 -2.12 6.32 -9.92
C ALA A 59 -1.14 7.47 -9.60
N LEU A 60 -1.00 7.83 -8.32
CA LEU A 60 -0.03 8.85 -7.85
C LEU A 60 1.39 8.30 -7.77
N HIS A 61 1.57 7.02 -7.44
CA HIS A 61 2.88 6.42 -7.29
C HIS A 61 3.69 6.43 -8.60
N ASN A 62 3.05 6.05 -9.71
CA ASN A 62 3.69 6.03 -11.03
C ASN A 62 4.36 7.36 -11.44
N PRO A 63 3.67 8.52 -11.42
CA PRO A 63 4.27 9.81 -11.77
C PRO A 63 5.29 10.29 -10.73
N ILE A 64 5.10 10.01 -9.44
CA ILE A 64 6.06 10.41 -8.39
C ILE A 64 7.40 9.71 -8.59
N VAL A 65 7.39 8.40 -8.90
CA VAL A 65 8.62 7.65 -9.22
C VAL A 65 9.29 8.24 -10.47
N GLY A 66 8.51 8.54 -11.52
CA GLY A 66 9.04 9.19 -12.73
C GLY A 66 9.68 10.55 -12.46
N TYR A 67 9.06 11.37 -11.60
CA TYR A 67 9.59 12.66 -11.19
C TYR A 67 10.88 12.53 -10.35
N CYS A 68 10.95 11.55 -9.43
CA CYS A 68 12.17 11.27 -8.67
C CYS A 68 13.35 10.87 -9.58
N ILE A 69 13.08 10.10 -10.64
CA ILE A 69 14.10 9.73 -11.63
C ILE A 69 14.55 10.97 -12.42
N GLN A 70 13.63 11.87 -12.78
CA GLN A 70 13.94 13.13 -13.46
C GLN A 70 14.74 14.11 -12.60
N LEU A 71 14.45 14.20 -11.30
CA LEU A 71 15.23 15.03 -10.37
C LEU A 71 16.68 14.57 -10.22
N SER A 72 16.91 13.26 -10.32
CA SER A 72 18.26 12.68 -10.22
C SER A 72 18.99 12.66 -11.56
N TRP A 73 18.31 13.01 -12.65
CA TRP A 73 18.86 12.92 -13.99
C TRP A 73 19.75 14.13 -14.30
N ASP A 74 20.96 13.81 -14.76
CA ASP A 74 22.05 14.76 -14.99
C ASP A 74 21.95 15.50 -16.35
N GLY A 75 20.77 15.51 -16.98
CA GLY A 75 20.52 16.18 -18.28
C GLY A 75 21.25 15.56 -19.48
N GLN A 76 21.84 14.37 -19.33
CA GLN A 76 22.53 13.66 -20.40
C GLN A 76 21.53 13.00 -21.36
N TYR A 77 21.69 13.24 -22.66
CA TYR A 77 20.86 12.66 -23.73
C TYR A 77 21.69 11.77 -24.64
N GLN A 78 21.15 10.61 -25.02
CA GLN A 78 21.68 9.76 -26.09
C GLN A 78 20.63 9.68 -27.19
N GLU A 79 20.96 10.13 -28.40
CA GLU A 79 20.06 10.07 -29.56
C GLU A 79 18.62 10.55 -29.27
N ASN A 80 18.47 11.74 -28.68
CA ASN A 80 17.19 12.33 -28.25
C ASN A 80 16.45 11.60 -27.11
N HIS A 81 17.02 10.55 -26.52
CA HIS A 81 16.45 9.89 -25.34
C HIS A 81 17.24 10.26 -24.07
N PRO A 82 16.55 10.54 -22.95
CA PRO A 82 17.20 10.79 -21.67
C PRO A 82 17.99 9.55 -21.24
N LEU A 83 19.31 9.72 -21.06
CA LEU A 83 20.21 8.64 -20.67
C LEU A 83 20.13 8.46 -19.15
N TYR A 84 19.30 7.50 -18.73
CA TYR A 84 19.14 7.18 -17.32
C TYR A 84 20.24 6.22 -16.86
N THR A 85 21.11 6.70 -15.97
CA THR A 85 22.10 5.86 -15.31
C THR A 85 21.44 4.97 -14.24
N LEU A 86 22.15 3.91 -13.84
CA LEU A 86 21.67 2.99 -12.79
C LEU A 86 21.37 3.73 -11.46
N TYR A 87 22.10 4.81 -11.18
CA TYR A 87 21.90 5.66 -10.01
C TYR A 87 20.52 6.35 -10.02
N ASN A 88 20.07 6.83 -11.19
CA ASN A 88 18.78 7.52 -11.33
C ASN A 88 17.61 6.58 -11.06
N TYR A 89 17.72 5.32 -11.51
CA TYR A 89 16.74 4.28 -11.18
C TYR A 89 16.75 3.91 -9.70
N GLN A 90 17.91 3.85 -9.05
CA GLN A 90 18.01 3.59 -7.62
C GLN A 90 17.34 4.70 -6.79
N MET A 91 17.50 5.95 -7.20
CA MET A 91 16.80 7.09 -6.59
C MET A 91 15.29 7.04 -6.79
N GLY A 92 14.82 6.63 -7.98
CA GLY A 92 13.40 6.36 -8.21
C GLY A 92 12.85 5.27 -7.28
N CYS A 93 13.60 4.18 -7.08
CA CYS A 93 13.21 3.11 -6.16
C CYS A 93 13.18 3.54 -4.68
N LEU A 94 13.96 4.55 -4.27
CA LEU A 94 13.89 5.10 -2.90
C LEU A 94 12.52 5.70 -2.58
N ALA A 95 11.79 6.20 -3.58
CA ALA A 95 10.44 6.72 -3.38
C ALA A 95 9.51 5.67 -2.75
N ILE A 96 9.63 4.40 -3.15
CA ILE A 96 8.85 3.28 -2.57
C ILE A 96 9.13 3.14 -1.07
N TYR A 97 10.40 3.24 -0.66
CA TYR A 97 10.77 3.15 0.75
C TYR A 97 10.22 4.32 1.57
N VAL A 98 10.17 5.52 1.01
CA VAL A 98 9.55 6.69 1.66
C VAL A 98 8.06 6.45 1.90
N PHE A 99 7.33 5.91 0.92
CA PHE A 99 5.92 5.53 1.11
C PHE A 99 5.73 4.48 2.21
N PHE A 100 6.63 3.49 2.31
CA PHE A 100 6.59 2.50 3.39
C PHE A 100 6.82 3.12 4.77
N VAL A 101 7.77 4.05 4.90
CA VAL A 101 8.02 4.75 6.16
C VAL A 101 6.81 5.59 6.56
N ILE A 102 6.21 6.31 5.60
CA ILE A 102 4.98 7.09 5.82
C ILE A 102 3.86 6.15 6.29
N ALA A 103 3.62 5.04 5.58
CA ALA A 103 2.59 4.06 5.96
C ALA A 103 2.84 3.48 7.35
N PHE A 104 4.10 3.18 7.69
CA PHE A 104 4.49 2.68 9.02
C PHE A 104 4.19 3.70 10.12
N ILE A 105 4.50 4.98 9.90
CA ILE A 105 4.18 6.07 10.83
C ILE A 105 2.66 6.22 10.98
N LEU A 106 1.91 6.24 9.87
CA LEU A 106 0.45 6.31 9.89
C LEU A 106 -0.19 5.11 10.59
N SER A 107 0.44 3.93 10.55
CA SER A 107 -0.05 2.76 11.27
C SER A 107 -0.09 2.97 12.79
N PHE A 108 0.81 3.79 13.36
CA PHE A 108 0.74 4.16 14.77
C PHE A 108 -0.36 5.18 15.08
N CYS A 109 -0.76 5.97 14.07
CA CYS A 109 -1.91 6.87 14.18
C CYS A 109 -3.25 6.15 14.02
N LEU A 110 -3.24 4.86 13.67
CA LEU A 110 -4.44 4.04 13.58
C LEU A 110 -4.97 3.78 15.00
N LYS A 111 -5.89 4.64 15.44
CA LYS A 111 -6.58 4.52 16.71
C LYS A 111 -7.35 3.20 16.73
N GLU A 112 -7.19 2.42 17.80
CA GLU A 112 -7.85 1.12 17.97
C GLU A 112 -9.33 1.16 17.56
N SER A 113 -9.74 0.27 16.66
CA SER A 113 -11.13 0.07 16.23
C SER A 113 -12.05 -0.49 17.32
N HIS A 114 -11.64 -0.45 18.59
CA HIS A 114 -12.45 -0.94 19.71
C HIS A 114 -12.36 -0.07 20.97
N PRO A 115 -13.28 0.89 21.09
CA PRO A 115 -13.98 1.11 22.34
C PRO A 115 -15.42 0.62 22.12
N SER A 116 -15.75 -0.50 22.78
CA SER A 116 -17.12 -0.88 23.09
C SER A 116 -18.01 -1.38 21.94
N ARG A 117 -17.78 -2.64 21.51
CA ARG A 117 -18.93 -3.52 21.25
C ARG A 117 -19.59 -3.81 22.60
N THR A 118 -20.32 -2.82 23.15
CA THR A 118 -21.20 -3.05 24.28
C THR A 118 -22.23 -4.07 23.81
N HIS A 119 -22.13 -5.21 24.44
CA HIS A 119 -23.00 -6.36 24.37
C HIS A 119 -24.47 -5.93 24.60
N SER A 120 -25.15 -5.45 23.55
CA SER A 120 -26.62 -5.33 23.57
C SER A 120 -27.21 -6.73 23.35
N LYS A 121 -27.12 -7.54 24.40
CA LYS A 121 -28.14 -8.55 24.68
C LYS A 121 -29.36 -7.80 25.24
N ASN A 122 -30.55 -8.26 24.86
CA ASN A 122 -31.89 -7.82 25.30
C ASN A 122 -32.40 -6.50 24.71
N THR A 123 -33.20 -6.60 23.63
CA THR A 123 -34.58 -6.09 23.58
C THR A 123 -35.30 -6.76 22.39
N TYR A 124 -35.69 -8.03 22.57
CA TYR A 124 -36.81 -8.62 21.84
C TYR A 124 -37.94 -8.87 22.85
N GLU A 125 -38.37 -7.83 23.54
CA GLU A 125 -39.70 -7.83 24.14
C GLU A 125 -40.65 -7.30 23.08
N VAL A 126 -41.12 -8.22 22.22
CA VAL A 126 -42.35 -8.01 21.46
C VAL A 126 -43.48 -8.41 22.41
N PRO A 127 -44.33 -7.49 22.90
CA PRO A 127 -45.48 -7.90 23.68
C PRO A 127 -46.43 -8.66 22.75
N LEU A 128 -46.73 -9.90 23.13
CA LEU A 128 -47.86 -10.64 22.59
C LEU A 128 -49.14 -9.90 22.99
N SER A 129 -49.82 -9.30 22.03
CA SER A 129 -51.26 -9.04 22.03
C SER A 129 -51.77 -8.89 20.61
#